data_AF-A0A6L6E2D9-F1
#
_entry.id   AF-A0A6L6E2D9-F1
#
_cell.length_a   1.000
_cell.length_b   1.000
_cell.length_c   1.000
_cell.angle_alpha   90.00
_cell.angle_beta   90.00
_cell.angle_gamma   90.00
#
_symmetry.space_group_name_H-M   'P 1'
#
loop_
_entity.id
_entity.type
_entity.pdbx_description
1 polymer ?
#
loop_
_entity_poly.entity_id
_entity_poly.type
_entity_poly.pdbx_seq_one_letter_code
_entity_poly.pdbx_strand_id
1 'polypeptide(L)'
;MKRSYKSVKAVAALLLIAPLLTACDPPMPPEALAALAEASFTCVEGDVPAFFSEEVAEGAPFLAENLTMNCPGMSYTLVDQAQSQLVASSNSQAGPGDVAYASVPYAVESGVFVITSAAGASALFSPATIQGIIDGSITSWNDPSIL
;
A
#
# COMPACT_ATOMS: atom_id res chain seq x y z
N MET A 1 -33.65 54.41 -19.90
CA MET A 1 -32.43 53.83 -20.52
C MET A 1 -31.22 53.65 -19.58
N LYS A 2 -31.34 53.82 -18.24
CA LYS A 2 -30.20 53.76 -17.28
C LYS A 2 -29.97 52.39 -16.61
N ARG A 3 -30.88 51.42 -16.76
CA ARG A 3 -30.86 50.13 -16.02
C ARG A 3 -29.91 49.10 -16.64
N SER A 4 -29.84 49.03 -17.98
CA SER A 4 -29.01 48.06 -18.72
C SER A 4 -27.51 48.31 -18.58
N TYR A 5 -27.06 49.58 -18.51
CA TYR A 5 -25.64 49.93 -18.33
C TYR A 5 -25.06 49.52 -16.96
N LYS A 6 -25.88 49.42 -15.91
CA LYS A 6 -25.43 48.98 -14.58
C LYS A 6 -25.23 47.46 -14.53
N SER A 7 -26.10 46.70 -15.21
CA SER A 7 -26.04 45.24 -15.30
C SER A 7 -24.79 44.77 -16.07
N VAL A 8 -24.45 45.44 -17.17
CA VAL A 8 -23.26 45.11 -17.98
C VAL A 8 -21.96 45.37 -17.20
N LYS A 9 -21.90 46.45 -16.41
CA LYS A 9 -20.72 46.76 -15.57
C LYS A 9 -20.52 45.77 -14.42
N ALA A 10 -21.61 45.27 -13.83
CA ALA A 10 -21.53 44.28 -12.75
C ALA A 10 -21.04 42.90 -13.26
N VAL A 11 -21.49 42.47 -14.45
CA VAL A 11 -21.05 41.22 -15.07
C VAL A 11 -19.58 41.29 -15.52
N ALA A 12 -19.15 42.43 -16.09
CA ALA A 12 -17.76 42.65 -16.46
C ALA A 12 -16.83 42.68 -15.23
N ALA A 13 -17.28 43.25 -14.10
CA ALA A 13 -16.54 43.22 -12.85
C ALA A 13 -16.40 41.78 -12.29
N LEU A 14 -17.46 40.97 -12.32
CA LEU A 14 -17.40 39.58 -11.85
C LEU A 14 -16.44 38.71 -12.69
N LEU A 15 -16.42 38.90 -14.02
CA LEU A 15 -15.54 38.16 -14.93
C LEU A 15 -14.05 38.54 -14.76
N LEU A 16 -13.76 39.75 -14.31
CA LEU A 16 -12.39 40.21 -14.02
C LEU A 16 -11.91 39.77 -12.62
N ILE A 17 -12.82 39.55 -11.67
CA ILE A 17 -12.47 39.14 -10.29
C ILE A 17 -12.37 37.61 -10.19
N ALA A 18 -13.13 36.84 -10.98
CA ALA A 18 -13.07 35.38 -11.01
C ALA A 18 -11.64 34.78 -11.17
N PRO A 19 -10.78 35.25 -12.10
CA PRO A 19 -9.42 34.73 -12.23
C PRO A 19 -8.48 35.19 -11.09
N LEU A 20 -8.83 36.27 -10.36
CA LEU A 20 -8.08 36.72 -9.19
C LEU A 20 -8.41 35.88 -7.94
N LEU A 21 -9.58 35.22 -7.89
CA LEU A 21 -9.92 34.26 -6.84
C LEU A 21 -9.21 32.91 -7.05
N THR A 22 -8.97 32.49 -8.31
CA THR A 22 -8.24 31.24 -8.61
C THR A 22 -6.72 31.40 -8.55
N ALA A 23 -6.20 32.64 -8.51
CA ALA A 23 -4.77 32.93 -8.43
C ALA A 23 -4.19 32.85 -7.00
N CYS A 24 -5.04 32.57 -5.99
CA CYS A 24 -4.65 32.48 -4.59
C CYS A 24 -4.60 31.04 -4.05
N ASP A 25 -4.97 30.03 -4.84
CA ASP A 25 -4.71 28.64 -4.44
C ASP A 25 -3.28 28.30 -4.84
N PRO A 26 -2.33 28.20 -3.87
CA PRO A 26 -0.98 27.76 -4.18
C PRO A 26 -1.06 26.40 -4.88
N PRO A 27 -0.21 26.13 -5.88
CA PRO A 27 -0.22 24.84 -6.57
C PRO A 27 -0.13 23.74 -5.51
N MET A 28 -1.13 22.86 -5.50
CA MET A 28 -1.26 21.81 -4.50
C MET A 28 0.06 21.05 -4.42
N PRO A 29 0.63 20.90 -3.21
CA PRO A 29 1.96 20.33 -3.12
C PRO A 29 1.92 18.85 -3.53
N PRO A 30 3.02 18.30 -4.09
CA PRO A 30 3.04 16.98 -4.71
C PRO A 30 2.50 15.87 -3.80
N GLU A 31 2.77 15.96 -2.50
CA GLU A 31 2.28 15.03 -1.49
C GLU A 31 0.77 15.09 -1.29
N ALA A 32 0.14 16.26 -1.43
CA ALA A 32 -1.31 16.40 -1.32
C ALA A 32 -2.02 15.91 -2.60
N LEU A 33 -1.38 16.03 -3.76
CA LEU A 33 -1.87 15.45 -5.01
C LEU A 33 -1.77 13.93 -4.99
N ALA A 34 -0.67 13.38 -4.46
CA ALA A 34 -0.52 11.93 -4.25
C ALA A 34 -1.58 11.42 -3.27
N ALA A 35 -1.76 12.10 -2.13
CA ALA A 35 -2.79 11.74 -1.16
C ALA A 35 -4.22 11.84 -1.75
N LEU A 36 -4.50 12.85 -2.59
CA LEU A 36 -5.79 12.94 -3.28
C LEU A 36 -5.98 11.79 -4.29
N ALA A 37 -4.94 11.44 -5.03
CA ALA A 37 -4.98 10.34 -5.99
C ALA A 37 -5.17 8.98 -5.28
N GLU A 38 -4.54 8.78 -4.12
CA GLU A 38 -4.71 7.59 -3.28
C GLU A 38 -6.07 7.55 -2.57
N ALA A 39 -6.65 8.71 -2.23
CA ALA A 39 -7.98 8.80 -1.64
C ALA A 39 -9.12 8.62 -2.67
N SER A 40 -8.83 8.80 -3.97
CA SER A 40 -9.79 8.60 -5.04
C SER A 40 -9.62 7.23 -5.69
N PHE A 41 -10.52 6.30 -5.39
CA PHE A 41 -10.57 4.99 -6.04
C PHE A 41 -11.68 4.94 -7.08
N THR A 42 -11.40 4.32 -8.22
CA THR A 42 -12.41 4.03 -9.24
C THR A 42 -12.94 2.63 -9.03
N CYS A 43 -14.20 2.51 -8.60
CA CYS A 43 -14.83 1.20 -8.48
C CYS A 43 -15.21 0.66 -9.86
N VAL A 44 -14.76 -0.55 -10.17
CA VAL A 44 -15.12 -1.28 -11.39
C VAL A 44 -15.61 -2.65 -10.99
N GLU A 45 -16.87 -2.95 -11.28
CA GLU A 45 -17.48 -4.24 -10.96
C GLU A 45 -16.68 -5.43 -11.53
N GLY A 46 -16.48 -6.46 -10.72
CA GLY A 46 -15.81 -7.68 -11.16
C GLY A 46 -15.12 -8.46 -10.05
N ASP A 47 -14.70 -9.67 -10.41
CA ASP A 47 -13.89 -10.55 -9.58
C ASP A 47 -12.52 -10.77 -10.24
N VAL A 48 -11.45 -10.66 -9.46
CA VAL A 48 -10.09 -10.92 -9.92
C VAL A 48 -9.55 -12.19 -9.25
N PRO A 49 -9.03 -13.18 -10.00
CA PRO A 49 -8.31 -14.28 -9.37
C PRO A 49 -6.99 -13.75 -8.78
N ALA A 50 -6.78 -13.95 -7.49
CA ALA A 50 -5.65 -13.41 -6.76
C ALA A 50 -4.83 -14.50 -6.06
N PHE A 51 -3.52 -14.26 -5.93
CA PHE A 51 -2.61 -15.08 -5.15
C PHE A 51 -1.87 -14.20 -4.15
N PHE A 52 -1.86 -14.63 -2.91
CA PHE A 52 -1.10 -14.02 -1.82
C PHE A 52 -0.14 -15.08 -1.31
N SER A 53 1.16 -14.82 -1.36
CA SER A 53 2.14 -15.74 -0.83
C SER A 53 2.09 -15.76 0.70
N GLU A 54 2.69 -16.79 1.30
CA GLU A 54 2.57 -17.06 2.74
C GLU A 54 2.97 -15.86 3.61
N GLU A 55 3.99 -15.11 3.19
CA GLU A 55 4.50 -13.95 3.92
C GLU A 55 3.52 -12.77 3.98
N VAL A 56 2.47 -12.73 3.15
CA VAL A 56 1.48 -11.64 3.12
C VAL A 56 0.03 -12.13 3.12
N ALA A 57 -0.18 -13.44 3.33
CA ALA A 57 -1.50 -14.07 3.26
C ALA A 57 -2.49 -13.51 4.29
N GLU A 58 -2.00 -13.07 5.45
CA GLU A 58 -2.84 -12.45 6.50
C GLU A 58 -3.47 -11.12 6.07
N GLY A 59 -2.84 -10.41 5.12
CA GLY A 59 -3.36 -9.16 4.58
C GLY A 59 -4.52 -9.34 3.61
N ALA A 60 -4.73 -10.56 3.09
CA ALA A 60 -5.81 -10.85 2.15
C ALA A 60 -7.18 -10.50 2.75
N PRO A 61 -7.70 -11.13 3.82
CA PRO A 61 -9.04 -10.84 4.33
C PRO A 61 -9.27 -9.35 4.59
N PHE A 62 -8.27 -8.63 5.09
CA PHE A 62 -8.35 -7.18 5.28
C PHE A 62 -8.58 -6.43 3.96
N LEU A 63 -7.86 -6.77 2.89
CA LEU A 63 -8.09 -6.17 1.58
C LEU A 63 -9.48 -6.51 1.02
N ALA A 64 -9.95 -7.75 1.17
CA ALA A 64 -11.29 -8.15 0.73
C ALA A 64 -12.40 -7.36 1.43
N GLU A 65 -12.26 -7.16 2.75
CA GLU A 65 -13.20 -6.36 3.54
C GLU A 65 -13.19 -4.89 3.08
N ASN A 66 -12.01 -4.31 2.86
CA ASN A 66 -11.91 -2.93 2.38
C ASN A 66 -12.48 -2.76 0.97
N LEU A 67 -12.27 -3.72 0.07
CA LEU A 67 -12.91 -3.71 -1.25
C LEU A 67 -14.42 -3.76 -1.13
N THR A 68 -14.97 -4.67 -0.33
CA THR A 68 -16.43 -4.78 -0.13
C THR A 68 -17.03 -3.51 0.49
N MET A 69 -16.34 -2.88 1.45
CA MET A 69 -16.81 -1.67 2.11
C MET A 69 -16.82 -0.44 1.20
N ASN A 70 -15.79 -0.28 0.37
CA ASN A 70 -15.60 0.92 -0.45
C ASN A 70 -16.14 0.77 -1.89
N CYS A 71 -16.12 -0.44 -2.42
CA CYS A 71 -16.57 -0.82 -3.76
C CYS A 71 -17.35 -2.16 -3.70
N PRO A 72 -18.64 -2.15 -3.29
CA PRO A 72 -19.40 -3.38 -3.01
C PRO A 72 -19.50 -4.42 -4.14
N GLY A 73 -19.21 -4.03 -5.38
CA GLY A 73 -19.20 -4.92 -6.54
C GLY A 73 -17.81 -5.36 -7.02
N MET A 74 -16.77 -5.00 -6.26
CA MET A 74 -15.41 -5.49 -6.47
C MET A 74 -15.11 -6.61 -5.49
N SER A 75 -14.60 -7.71 -6.02
CA SER A 75 -14.08 -8.82 -5.23
C SER A 75 -12.80 -9.37 -5.83
N TYR A 76 -12.17 -10.27 -5.09
CA TYR A 76 -11.19 -11.17 -5.64
C TYR A 76 -11.40 -12.55 -5.05
N THR A 77 -10.98 -13.57 -5.79
CA THR A 77 -11.02 -14.96 -5.36
C THR A 77 -9.59 -15.48 -5.24
N LEU A 78 -9.25 -16.10 -4.11
CA LEU A 78 -7.95 -16.72 -3.94
C LEU A 78 -7.83 -17.97 -4.82
N VAL A 79 -6.77 -18.05 -5.61
CA VAL A 79 -6.46 -19.16 -6.51
C VAL A 79 -4.99 -19.56 -6.39
N ASP A 80 -4.62 -20.67 -7.01
CA ASP A 80 -3.22 -21.04 -7.15
C ASP A 80 -2.44 -20.01 -7.95
N GLN A 81 -1.15 -19.87 -7.63
CA GLN A 81 -0.22 -18.93 -8.25
C GLN A 81 -0.34 -18.90 -9.78
N ALA A 82 -0.36 -20.08 -10.41
CA ALA A 82 -0.40 -20.24 -11.87
C ALA A 82 -1.70 -19.74 -12.53
N GLN A 83 -2.75 -19.48 -11.75
CA GLN A 83 -4.06 -19.04 -12.24
C GLN A 83 -4.37 -17.59 -11.87
N SER A 84 -3.48 -16.93 -11.12
CA SER A 84 -3.70 -15.59 -10.58
C SER A 84 -3.50 -14.48 -11.62
N GLN A 85 -4.19 -13.37 -11.43
CA GLN A 85 -4.01 -12.12 -12.18
C GLN A 85 -3.54 -10.99 -11.26
N LEU A 86 -3.91 -11.05 -9.98
CA LEU A 86 -3.35 -10.22 -8.92
C LEU A 86 -2.39 -11.07 -8.09
N VAL A 87 -1.18 -10.59 -7.86
CA VAL A 87 -0.15 -11.29 -7.08
C VAL A 87 0.39 -10.35 -6.01
N ALA A 88 0.28 -10.77 -4.75
CA ALA A 88 0.95 -10.16 -3.62
C ALA A 88 2.06 -11.11 -3.14
N SER A 89 3.32 -10.73 -3.36
CA SER A 89 4.48 -11.51 -2.93
C SER A 89 5.73 -10.65 -2.84
N SER A 90 6.67 -11.07 -1.99
CA SER A 90 8.03 -10.52 -1.99
C SER A 90 8.86 -10.94 -3.22
N ASN A 91 8.42 -12.00 -3.92
CA ASN A 91 9.06 -12.49 -5.14
C ASN A 91 8.39 -11.89 -6.39
N SER A 92 9.11 -11.06 -7.14
CA SER A 92 8.62 -10.43 -8.37
C SER A 92 8.28 -11.41 -9.50
N GLN A 93 8.70 -12.67 -9.39
CA GLN A 93 8.42 -13.74 -10.35
C GLN A 93 7.27 -14.66 -9.88
N ALA A 94 6.58 -14.30 -8.79
CA ALA A 94 5.52 -15.13 -8.21
C ALA A 94 4.20 -15.12 -9.01
N GLY A 95 4.16 -14.59 -10.23
CA GLY A 95 2.96 -14.56 -11.07
C GLY A 95 3.04 -15.52 -12.25
N PRO A 96 1.91 -15.78 -12.92
CA PRO A 96 1.94 -16.52 -14.17
C PRO A 96 2.56 -15.64 -15.27
N GLY A 97 3.80 -15.95 -15.64
CA GLY A 97 4.55 -15.26 -16.69
C GLY A 97 5.84 -14.62 -16.20
N ASP A 98 6.63 -14.09 -17.14
CA ASP A 98 7.97 -13.58 -16.84
C ASP A 98 7.98 -12.11 -16.37
N VAL A 99 6.90 -11.35 -16.64
CA VAL A 99 6.81 -9.90 -16.38
C VAL A 99 5.39 -9.48 -15.99
N ALA A 100 5.26 -8.76 -14.87
CA ALA A 100 3.99 -8.15 -14.47
C ALA A 100 3.63 -6.94 -15.34
N TYR A 101 2.33 -6.74 -15.61
CA TYR A 101 1.85 -5.52 -16.28
C TYR A 101 2.20 -4.26 -15.49
N ALA A 102 2.04 -4.32 -14.17
CA ALA A 102 2.41 -3.29 -13.23
C ALA A 102 2.85 -3.93 -11.91
N SER A 103 3.77 -3.27 -11.21
CA SER A 103 4.22 -3.66 -9.87
C SER A 103 4.22 -2.43 -8.97
N VAL A 104 3.60 -2.57 -7.81
CA VAL A 104 3.53 -1.52 -6.79
C VAL A 104 3.93 -2.10 -5.44
N PRO A 105 4.63 -1.33 -4.59
CA PRO A 105 4.84 -1.73 -3.21
C PRO A 105 3.48 -1.76 -2.49
N TYR A 106 3.14 -2.91 -1.93
CA TYR A 106 1.87 -3.10 -1.20
C TYR A 106 2.08 -3.09 0.32
N ALA A 107 3.10 -3.81 0.79
CA ALA A 107 3.40 -3.97 2.20
C ALA A 107 4.92 -4.07 2.41
N VAL A 108 5.34 -3.83 3.65
CA VAL A 108 6.69 -4.12 4.15
C VAL A 108 6.55 -5.18 5.22
N GLU A 109 7.17 -6.34 5.01
CA GLU A 109 7.11 -7.47 5.93
C GLU A 109 8.42 -7.58 6.73
N SER A 110 8.34 -8.03 7.98
CA SER A 110 9.48 -8.22 8.86
C SER A 110 9.47 -9.61 9.48
N GLY A 111 10.50 -10.40 9.19
CA GLY A 111 10.74 -11.63 9.93
C GLY A 111 11.00 -11.36 11.41
N VAL A 112 10.32 -12.08 12.30
CA VAL A 112 10.50 -11.97 13.76
C VAL A 112 11.16 -13.24 14.28
N PHE A 113 12.34 -13.10 14.88
CA PHE A 113 13.01 -14.19 15.57
C PHE A 113 12.61 -14.18 17.05
N VAL A 114 11.80 -15.16 17.46
CA VAL A 114 11.27 -15.26 18.83
C VAL A 114 12.00 -16.37 19.58
N ILE A 115 12.49 -16.03 20.78
CA ILE A 115 13.08 -16.99 21.72
C ILE A 115 12.28 -17.05 23.01
N THR A 116 12.20 -18.23 23.59
CA THR A 116 11.71 -18.38 24.97
C THR A 116 12.88 -18.14 25.92
N SER A 117 12.78 -17.09 26.74
CA SER A 117 13.79 -16.72 27.71
C SER A 117 13.26 -16.89 29.15
N ALA A 118 14.12 -17.38 30.04
CA ALA A 118 13.81 -17.42 31.46
C ALA A 118 14.02 -16.03 32.11
N ALA A 119 13.05 -15.57 32.89
CA ALA A 119 13.15 -14.47 33.86
C ALA A 119 13.92 -13.20 33.39
N GLY A 120 13.60 -12.67 32.21
CA GLY A 120 14.08 -11.36 31.77
C GLY A 120 15.48 -11.34 31.16
N ALA A 121 16.07 -12.49 30.82
CA ALA A 121 17.27 -12.49 30.00
C ALA A 121 16.96 -11.97 28.59
N SER A 122 17.65 -10.92 28.18
CA SER A 122 17.63 -10.39 26.82
C SER A 122 18.82 -10.95 26.05
N ALA A 123 18.63 -11.18 24.75
CA ALA A 123 19.72 -11.53 23.84
C ALA A 123 19.69 -10.60 22.63
N LEU A 124 20.86 -10.17 22.20
CA LEU A 124 21.08 -9.41 20.98
C LEU A 124 21.65 -10.35 19.92
N PHE A 125 20.90 -10.49 18.83
CA PHE A 125 21.28 -11.36 17.73
C PHE A 125 21.70 -10.54 16.53
N SER A 126 22.86 -10.86 15.97
CA SER A 126 23.21 -10.45 14.61
C SER A 126 22.54 -11.41 13.60
N PRO A 127 22.38 -11.01 12.33
CA PRO A 127 21.91 -11.93 11.29
C PRO A 127 22.75 -13.22 11.19
N ALA A 128 24.06 -13.12 11.37
CA ALA A 128 24.95 -14.28 11.36
C ALA A 128 24.71 -15.21 12.56
N THR A 129 24.43 -14.65 13.74
CA THR A 129 24.10 -15.41 14.95
C THR A 129 22.76 -16.14 14.77
N ILE A 130 21.73 -15.47 14.22
CA ILE A 130 20.43 -16.10 13.92
C ILE A 130 20.62 -17.24 12.91
N GLN A 131 21.36 -16.99 11.83
CA GLN A 131 21.65 -17.99 10.81
C GLN A 131 22.35 -19.22 11.43
N GLY A 132 23.35 -18.99 12.28
CA GLY A 132 24.07 -20.06 12.96
C GLY A 132 23.18 -20.90 13.89
N ILE A 133 22.19 -20.27 14.54
CA ILE A 133 21.19 -20.99 15.34
C ILE A 133 20.30 -21.85 14.42
N ILE A 134 19.84 -21.30 13.29
CA ILE A 134 18.93 -21.99 12.35
C ILE A 134 19.61 -23.16 11.63
N ASP A 135 20.86 -22.99 11.18
CA ASP A 135 21.62 -24.06 10.50
C ASP A 135 22.30 -25.05 11.46
N GLY A 136 22.23 -24.79 12.77
CA GLY A 136 22.73 -25.66 13.82
C GLY A 136 24.24 -25.58 14.05
N SER A 137 24.94 -24.60 13.48
CA SER A 137 26.34 -24.32 13.84
C SER A 137 26.50 -23.69 15.22
N ILE A 138 25.49 -22.96 15.70
CA ILE A 138 25.36 -22.49 17.09
C ILE A 138 24.31 -23.35 17.79
N THR A 139 24.75 -24.14 18.77
CA THR A 139 23.89 -25.11 19.50
C THR A 139 23.72 -24.78 20.98
N SER A 140 24.36 -23.71 21.46
CA SER A 140 24.37 -23.31 22.86
C SER A 140 23.97 -21.84 23.01
N TRP A 141 23.09 -21.55 23.97
CA TRP A 141 22.71 -20.17 24.31
C TRP A 141 23.82 -19.36 24.96
N ASN A 142 24.89 -20.03 25.42
CA ASN A 142 26.09 -19.38 25.98
C ASN A 142 27.16 -19.14 24.91
N ASP A 143 26.82 -19.27 23.62
CA ASP A 143 27.76 -18.97 22.54
C ASP A 143 28.18 -17.49 22.63
N PRO A 144 29.49 -17.17 22.59
CA PRO A 144 29.98 -15.80 22.75
C PRO A 144 29.52 -14.85 21.64
N SER A 145 28.97 -15.36 20.54
CA SER A 145 28.35 -14.56 19.47
C SER A 145 26.91 -14.11 19.78
N ILE A 146 26.32 -14.59 20.88
CA ILE A 146 25.03 -14.15 21.43
C ILE A 146 25.34 -13.21 22.61
N LEU A 147 24.93 -11.94 22.49
CA LEU A 147 25.22 -10.87 23.47
C LEU A 147 24.05 -10.59 24.42
#